data_AF-A0A212IZX4-F1
#
_entry.id   AF-A0A212IZX4-F1
#
_cell.length_a   1.000
_cell.length_b   1.000
_cell.length_c   1.000
_cell.angle_alpha   90.00
_cell.angle_beta   90.00
_cell.angle_gamma   90.00
#
_symmetry.space_group_name_H-M   'P 1'
#
loop_
_entity.id
_entity.type
_entity.pdbx_description
1 polymer ?
#
loop_
_entity_poly.entity_id
_entity_poly.type
_entity_poly.pdbx_seq_one_letter_code
_entity_poly.pdbx_strand_id
1 'polypeptide(L)'
;MADNIDNSQVKTQCQVRDVYRAIYDFELNFQQLYDLRLNEGMLLCSLNTQKYSSNELASVLGLTNSNTSKVIKSVEKKGIIRRIVG
;
A
#
# COMPACT_ATOMS: atom_id res chain seq x y z
N MET A 1 -1.56 9.98 -38.42
CA MET A 1 -2.80 9.31 -38.79
C MET A 1 -2.92 8.08 -37.90
N ALA A 2 -3.74 8.16 -36.86
CA ALA A 2 -4.20 7.00 -36.12
C ALA A 2 -5.71 7.14 -36.12
N ASP A 3 -6.33 6.38 -37.00
CA ASP A 3 -7.77 6.38 -37.23
C ASP A 3 -8.53 6.03 -35.96
N ASN A 4 -9.71 6.64 -35.89
CA ASN A 4 -10.81 6.39 -34.96
C ASN A 4 -10.97 4.91 -34.59
N ILE A 5 -10.27 4.48 -33.55
CA ILE A 5 -10.75 3.40 -32.69
C ILE A 5 -11.14 4.11 -31.40
N ASP A 6 -12.43 4.23 -31.13
CA ASP A 6 -12.92 4.41 -29.76
C ASP A 6 -12.58 3.12 -29.00
N ASN A 7 -11.29 2.95 -28.73
CA ASN A 7 -10.77 1.78 -28.07
C ASN A 7 -10.92 2.04 -26.57
N SER A 8 -12.13 1.82 -26.09
CA SER A 8 -12.48 1.95 -24.68
C SER A 8 -11.49 1.21 -23.77
N GLN A 9 -10.88 0.11 -24.24
CA GLN A 9 -9.83 -0.63 -23.52
C GLN A 9 -8.55 0.21 -23.38
N VAL A 10 -8.05 0.84 -24.45
CA VAL A 10 -6.86 1.70 -24.41
C VAL A 10 -7.11 2.94 -23.55
N LYS A 11 -8.30 3.55 -23.66
CA LYS A 11 -8.70 4.68 -22.83
C LYS A 11 -8.72 4.31 -21.34
N THR A 12 -9.31 3.17 -21.01
CA THR A 12 -9.31 2.62 -19.63
C THR A 12 -7.89 2.36 -19.14
N GLN A 13 -7.01 1.82 -19.98
CA GLN A 13 -5.62 1.57 -19.62
C GLN A 13 -4.85 2.87 -19.34
N CYS A 14 -5.10 3.93 -20.11
CA CYS A 14 -4.53 5.26 -19.84
C CYS A 14 -5.00 5.81 -18.49
N GLN A 15 -6.27 5.65 -18.14
CA GLN A 15 -6.80 6.07 -16.84
C GLN A 15 -6.15 5.28 -15.69
N VAL A 16 -6.00 3.96 -15.85
CA VAL A 16 -5.29 3.12 -14.88
C VAL A 16 -3.84 3.60 -14.70
N ARG A 17 -3.12 3.88 -15.79
CA ARG A 17 -1.76 4.45 -15.73
C ARG A 17 -1.72 5.74 -14.94
N ASP A 18 -2.69 6.64 -15.16
CA ASP A 18 -2.72 7.93 -14.48
C ASP A 18 -2.99 7.76 -12.97
N VAL A 19 -3.82 6.79 -12.58
CA VAL A 19 -3.97 6.38 -11.17
C VAL A 19 -2.67 5.82 -10.59
N TYR A 20 -1.97 4.93 -11.31
CA TYR A 20 -0.67 4.40 -10.87
C TYR A 20 0.37 5.51 -10.66
N ARG A 21 0.40 6.52 -11.54
CA ARG A 21 1.28 7.69 -11.38
C ARG A 21 0.91 8.51 -10.15
N ALA A 22 -0.38 8.80 -9.95
CA ALA A 22 -0.84 9.52 -8.78
C ALA A 22 -0.49 8.78 -7.46
N ILE A 23 -0.61 7.44 -7.44
CA ILE A 23 -0.20 6.62 -6.30
C ILE A 23 1.31 6.70 -6.07
N TYR A 24 2.11 6.63 -7.14
CA TYR A 24 3.57 6.73 -7.05
C TYR A 24 4.02 8.09 -6.49
N ASP A 25 3.46 9.18 -7.01
CA ASP A 25 3.76 10.53 -6.55
C ASP A 25 3.31 10.72 -5.09
N PHE A 26 2.15 10.16 -4.72
CA PHE A 26 1.71 10.12 -3.33
C PHE A 26 2.69 9.34 -2.44
N GLU A 27 3.12 8.15 -2.84
CA GLU A 27 4.05 7.32 -2.08
C GLU A 27 5.38 8.04 -1.84
N LEU A 28 5.94 8.67 -2.87
CA LEU A 28 7.18 9.46 -2.74
C LEU A 28 7.03 10.59 -1.72
N ASN A 29 5.96 11.40 -1.85
CA ASN A 29 5.71 12.52 -0.96
C ASN A 29 5.42 12.06 0.47
N PHE A 30 4.64 10.99 0.63
CA PHE A 30 4.31 10.40 1.92
C PHE A 30 5.57 9.88 2.63
N GLN A 31 6.45 9.20 1.89
CA GLN A 31 7.72 8.73 2.43
C GLN A 31 8.64 9.88 2.84
N GLN A 32 8.73 10.94 2.05
CA GLN A 32 9.53 12.11 2.40
C GLN A 32 9.02 12.84 3.66
N LEU A 33 7.70 12.94 3.81
CA LEU A 33 7.08 13.70 4.89
C LEU A 33 7.07 12.94 6.23
N TYR A 34 6.81 11.63 6.19
CA TYR A 34 6.59 10.83 7.40
C TYR A 34 7.68 9.79 7.67
N ASP A 35 8.66 9.66 6.78
CA ASP A 35 9.61 8.53 6.79
C ASP A 35 8.88 7.19 6.85
N LEU A 36 7.79 7.03 6.10
CA LEU A 36 6.98 5.82 6.04
C LEU A 36 6.77 5.37 4.59
N ARG A 37 6.96 4.08 4.32
CA ARG A 37 6.60 3.50 3.02
C ARG A 37 5.09 3.33 2.93
N LEU A 38 4.55 3.27 1.71
CA LEU A 38 3.11 3.14 1.50
C LEU A 38 2.51 1.94 2.25
N ASN A 39 3.14 0.77 2.16
CA ASN A 39 2.69 -0.44 2.88
C ASN A 39 2.71 -0.28 4.41
N GLU A 40 3.63 0.51 4.95
CA GLU A 40 3.68 0.80 6.39
C GLU A 40 2.52 1.70 6.79
N GLY A 41 2.24 2.75 6.01
CA GLY A 41 1.07 3.59 6.18
C GLY A 41 -0.26 2.81 6.07
N MET A 42 -0.36 1.92 5.08
CA MET A 42 -1.54 1.06 4.91
C MET A 42 -1.73 0.11 6.10
N LEU A 43 -0.65 -0.47 6.62
CA LEU A 43 -0.70 -1.28 7.84
C LEU A 43 -1.23 -0.47 9.03
N LEU A 44 -0.74 0.75 9.23
CA LEU A 44 -1.20 1.63 10.32
C LEU A 44 -2.66 2.02 10.14
N CYS A 45 -3.09 2.30 8.91
CA CYS A 45 -4.49 2.56 8.57
C CYS A 45 -5.40 1.38 8.96
N SER A 46 -5.00 0.15 8.64
CA SER A 46 -5.76 -1.06 9.04
C SER A 46 -5.84 -1.18 10.57
N LEU A 47 -4.70 -1.01 11.27
CA LEU A 47 -4.65 -1.12 12.72
C LEU A 47 -5.40 -0.01 13.47
N ASN A 48 -5.67 1.12 12.82
CA ASN A 48 -6.47 2.21 13.39
C ASN A 48 -7.94 1.82 13.57
N THR A 49 -8.45 0.89 12.75
CA THR A 49 -9.84 0.43 12.82
C THR A 49 -10.01 -0.71 13.81
N GLN A 50 -9.10 -1.70 13.78
CA GLN A 50 -9.15 -2.86 14.66
C GLN A 50 -7.79 -3.54 14.78
N LYS A 51 -7.68 -4.48 15.73
CA LYS A 51 -6.51 -5.36 15.84
C LYS A 51 -6.60 -6.50 14.82
N TYR A 52 -5.44 -6.90 14.31
CA TYR A 52 -5.31 -8.02 13.38
C TYR A 52 -4.16 -8.93 13.80
N SER A 53 -4.31 -10.23 13.53
CA SER A 53 -3.18 -11.16 13.50
C SER A 53 -2.27 -10.87 12.30
N SER A 54 -1.03 -11.39 12.35
CA SER A 54 -0.09 -11.23 11.22
C SER A 54 -0.60 -11.85 9.91
N ASN A 55 -1.37 -12.94 9.99
CA ASN A 55 -1.94 -13.60 8.82
C ASN A 55 -3.10 -12.79 8.23
N GLU A 56 -3.97 -12.23 9.07
CA GLU A 56 -5.07 -11.37 8.60
C GLU A 56 -4.52 -10.09 7.95
N LEU A 57 -3.46 -9.50 8.50
CA LEU A 57 -2.80 -8.34 7.89
C LEU A 57 -2.29 -8.64 6.48
N ALA A 58 -1.83 -9.85 6.20
CA ALA A 58 -1.39 -10.20 4.85
C ALA A 58 -2.54 -10.16 3.85
N SER A 59 -3.69 -10.71 4.23
CA SER A 59 -4.91 -10.66 3.42
C SER A 59 -5.44 -9.24 3.25
N VAL A 60 -5.52 -8.46 4.33
CA VAL A 60 -6.04 -7.07 4.30
C VAL A 60 -5.17 -6.15 3.44
N LEU A 61 -3.85 -6.32 3.50
CA LEU A 61 -2.91 -5.49 2.73
C LEU A 61 -2.66 -6.03 1.31
N GLY A 62 -3.19 -7.21 0.96
CA GLY A 62 -2.91 -7.86 -0.32
C GLY A 62 -1.44 -8.23 -0.51
N LEU A 63 -0.72 -8.52 0.58
CA LEU A 63 0.70 -8.85 0.59
C LEU A 63 0.93 -10.33 0.90
N THR A 64 2.07 -10.86 0.46
CA THR A 64 2.49 -12.20 0.91
C THR A 64 2.84 -12.17 2.39
N ASN A 65 2.64 -13.28 3.09
CA ASN A 65 2.98 -13.40 4.52
C ASN A 65 4.43 -12.97 4.84
N SER A 66 5.37 -13.29 3.95
CA SER A 66 6.78 -12.89 4.11
C SER A 66 6.99 -11.39 3.97
N ASN A 67 6.28 -10.72 3.04
CA ASN A 67 6.35 -9.28 2.89
C ASN A 67 5.65 -8.57 4.05
N THR A 68 4.47 -9.04 4.45
CA THR A 68 3.75 -8.54 5.63
C THR A 68 4.63 -8.61 6.87
N SER A 69 5.34 -9.73 7.08
CA SER A 69 6.28 -9.87 8.19
C SER A 69 7.41 -8.84 8.16
N LYS A 70 7.93 -8.48 6.98
CA LYS A 70 8.94 -7.42 6.82
C LYS A 70 8.36 -6.04 7.13
N VAL A 71 7.13 -5.76 6.70
CA VAL A 71 6.44 -4.49 6.96
C VAL A 71 6.17 -4.34 8.46
N ILE A 72 5.61 -5.36 9.12
CA ILE A 72 5.37 -5.38 10.58
C ILE A 72 6.67 -5.11 11.33
N LYS A 73 7.75 -5.86 11.03
CA LYS A 73 9.05 -5.66 11.67
C LYS A 73 9.61 -4.25 11.46
N SER A 74 9.38 -3.65 10.29
CA SER A 74 9.82 -2.30 9.98
C SER A 74 9.12 -1.26 10.86
N VAL A 75 7.78 -1.32 10.97
CA VAL A 75 7.02 -0.39 11.82
C VAL A 75 7.23 -0.63 13.32
N GLU A 76 7.49 -1.88 13.73
CA GLU A 76 7.92 -2.21 15.10
C GLU A 76 9.29 -1.58 15.40
N LYS A 77 10.26 -1.68 14.47
CA LYS A 77 11.59 -1.06 14.62
C LYS A 77 11.53 0.46 14.69
N LYS A 78 10.55 1.08 14.01
CA LYS A 78 10.27 2.52 14.10
C LYS A 78 9.54 2.92 15.40
N GLY A 79 9.13 1.94 16.23
CA GLY A 79 8.47 2.19 17.52
C GLY A 79 7.01 2.63 17.40
N ILE A 80 6.39 2.49 16.22
CA ILE A 80 5.04 3.03 15.94
C ILE A 80 3.95 2.06 16.41
N ILE A 81 4.23 0.76 16.37
CA ILE A 81 3.30 -0.29 16.83
C ILE A 81 3.95 -1.16 17.89
N ARG A 82 3.11 -1.88 18.65
CA ARG A 82 3.53 -2.93 19.57
C ARG A 82 2.74 -4.20 19.30
N ARG A 83 3.45 -5.33 19.24
CA ARG A 83 2.84 -6.65 19.13
C ARG A 83 2.24 -7.07 20.47
N ILE A 84 1.05 -7.65 20.41
CA ILE A 84 0.46 -8.36 21.54
C ILE A 84 0.77 -9.85 21.31
N VAL A 85 1.47 -10.47 22.25
CA VAL A 85 1.77 -11.90 22.25
C VAL A 85 0.86 -12.55 23.28
N GLY A 86 0.06 -13.52 22.86
CA GLY A 86 -0.90 -14.26 23.68
C GLY A 86 -1.37 -15.49 22.94
#